data_AF-A0A0B7A0K9-F1
#
_entry.id   AF-A0A0B7A0K9-F1
#
_cell.length_a   1.000
_cell.length_b   1.000
_cell.length_c   1.000
_cell.angle_alpha   90.00
_cell.angle_beta   90.00
_cell.angle_gamma   90.00
#
_symmetry.space_group_name_H-M   'P 1'
#
loop_
_entity.id
_entity.type
_entity.pdbx_description
1 polymer ?
#
loop_
_entity_poly.entity_id
_entity_poly.type
_entity_poly.pdbx_seq_one_letter_code
_entity_poly.pdbx_strand_id
1 'polypeptide(L)'
;NVLAQSNEHRMRVLGKAQKEIRTWTIKVEKIKAIYHTLNMFKVHQNSLIAECWFPARAVDDIRRALNIGETVSGSTIPSVIQPMVTNEKPPTFFNCNKFVSGFQKIVDSYGVATYGEVNPAPYTIITFPFLFAVMFGDAGHGLIMFL
;
A
#
# COMPACT_ATOMS: atom_id res chain seq x y z
N ASN A 1 -52.16 8.31 8.52
CA ASN A 1 -51.19 9.13 7.74
C ASN A 1 -50.11 8.25 7.11
N VAL A 2 -50.29 7.88 5.84
CA VAL A 2 -49.38 7.02 5.06
C VAL A 2 -47.96 7.60 4.95
N LEU A 3 -47.84 8.93 4.95
CA LEU A 3 -46.55 9.64 4.92
C LEU A 3 -45.66 9.34 6.15
N ALA A 4 -46.25 9.19 7.34
CA ALA A 4 -45.48 8.91 8.56
C ALA A 4 -44.91 7.48 8.54
N GLN A 5 -45.72 6.52 8.12
CA GLN A 5 -45.31 5.11 7.98
C GLN A 5 -44.21 4.95 6.91
N SER A 6 -44.31 5.69 5.80
CA SER A 6 -43.28 5.70 4.74
C SER A 6 -41.94 6.24 5.26
N ASN A 7 -41.96 7.36 5.99
CA ASN A 7 -40.75 7.93 6.57
C ASN A 7 -40.09 7.01 7.61
N GLU A 8 -40.89 6.37 8.47
CA GLU A 8 -40.37 5.42 9.45
C GLU A 8 -39.73 4.19 8.78
N HIS A 9 -40.37 3.64 7.75
CA HIS A 9 -39.82 2.55 6.96
C HIS A 9 -38.48 2.94 6.29
N ARG A 10 -38.42 4.12 5.68
CA ARG A 10 -37.20 4.66 5.06
C ARG A 10 -36.06 4.78 6.09
N MET A 11 -36.33 5.38 7.25
CA MET A 11 -35.32 5.52 8.31
C MET A 11 -34.84 4.18 8.84
N ARG A 12 -35.73 3.18 8.92
CA ARG A 12 -35.39 1.81 9.33
C ARG A 12 -34.48 1.11 8.31
N VAL A 13 -34.78 1.25 7.01
CA VAL A 13 -33.95 0.70 5.93
C VAL A 13 -32.60 1.40 5.87
N LEU A 14 -32.59 2.72 5.96
CA LEU A 14 -31.34 3.51 6.00
C LEU A 14 -30.50 3.14 7.22
N GLY A 15 -31.10 2.97 8.40
CA GLY A 15 -30.38 2.55 9.60
C GLY A 15 -29.77 1.14 9.48
N LYS A 16 -30.40 0.23 8.73
CA LYS A 16 -29.80 -1.08 8.39
C LYS A 16 -28.67 -0.95 7.37
N ALA A 17 -28.90 -0.21 6.29
CA ALA A 17 -27.92 0.01 5.24
C ALA A 17 -26.66 0.73 5.77
N GLN A 18 -26.82 1.70 6.68
CA GLN A 18 -25.72 2.44 7.30
C GLN A 18 -24.72 1.52 8.02
N LYS A 19 -25.19 0.42 8.61
CA LYS A 19 -24.30 -0.54 9.31
C LYS A 19 -23.47 -1.35 8.32
N GLU A 20 -24.05 -1.75 7.19
CA GLU A 20 -23.43 -2.64 6.22
C GLU A 20 -22.68 -1.92 5.09
N ILE A 21 -23.01 -0.66 4.81
CA ILE A 21 -22.48 0.08 3.64
C ILE A 21 -20.96 0.11 3.64
N ARG A 22 -20.32 0.30 4.80
CA ARG A 22 -18.85 0.32 4.91
C ARG A 22 -18.25 -1.04 4.53
N THR A 23 -18.85 -2.13 4.99
CA THR A 23 -18.42 -3.50 4.68
C THR A 23 -18.59 -3.80 3.18
N TRP A 24 -19.72 -3.40 2.60
CA TRP A 24 -19.99 -3.59 1.17
C TRP A 24 -19.03 -2.80 0.30
N THR A 25 -18.76 -1.52 0.63
CA THR A 25 -17.79 -0.70 -0.09
C THR A 25 -16.41 -1.36 -0.09
N ILE A 26 -15.92 -1.80 1.08
CA ILE A 26 -14.63 -2.48 1.19
C ILE A 26 -14.59 -3.76 0.34
N LYS A 27 -15.68 -4.55 0.33
CA LYS A 27 -15.76 -5.78 -0.50
C LYS A 27 -15.68 -5.45 -1.99
N VAL A 28 -16.45 -4.47 -2.45
CA VAL A 28 -16.48 -4.06 -3.85
C VAL A 28 -15.13 -3.51 -4.29
N GLU A 29 -14.50 -2.65 -3.48
CA GLU A 29 -13.17 -2.11 -3.76
C GLU A 29 -12.10 -3.21 -3.86
N LYS A 30 -12.12 -4.18 -2.94
CA LYS A 30 -11.20 -5.33 -2.99
C LYS A 30 -11.40 -6.16 -4.25
N ILE A 31 -12.66 -6.51 -4.58
CA ILE A 31 -12.97 -7.31 -5.77
C ILE A 31 -12.55 -6.56 -7.04
N LYS A 32 -12.82 -5.25 -7.12
CA LYS A 32 -12.39 -4.41 -8.23
C LYS A 32 -10.87 -4.38 -8.38
N ALA A 33 -10.14 -4.25 -7.27
CA ALA A 33 -8.67 -4.27 -7.28
C ALA A 33 -8.11 -5.63 -7.75
N ILE A 34 -8.72 -6.74 -7.32
CA ILE A 34 -8.35 -8.10 -7.78
C ILE A 34 -8.54 -8.22 -9.29
N TYR A 35 -9.72 -7.89 -9.82
CA TYR A 35 -9.97 -7.98 -11.25
C TYR A 35 -9.09 -7.04 -12.06
N HIS A 36 -8.84 -5.82 -11.57
CA HIS A 36 -7.91 -4.90 -12.22
C HIS A 36 -6.49 -5.47 -12.29
N THR A 37 -6.04 -6.15 -11.22
CA THR A 37 -4.73 -6.80 -11.18
C THR A 37 -4.66 -8.00 -12.12
N LEU A 38 -5.69 -8.87 -12.11
CA LEU A 38 -5.77 -10.02 -13.01
C LEU A 38 -5.80 -9.60 -14.50
N ASN A 39 -6.37 -8.43 -14.80
CA ASN A 39 -6.42 -7.90 -16.15
C ASN A 39 -5.03 -7.46 -16.68
N MET A 40 -4.04 -7.30 -15.81
CA MET A 40 -2.64 -7.06 -16.21
C MET A 40 -1.89 -8.36 -16.55
N PHE A 41 -2.48 -9.54 -16.30
CA PHE A 41 -1.82 -10.82 -16.50
C PHE A 41 -2.03 -11.33 -17.93
N LYS A 42 -1.04 -12.04 -18.45
CA LYS A 42 -1.13 -12.69 -19.77
C LYS A 42 -1.83 -14.03 -19.60
N VAL A 43 -2.90 -14.25 -20.36
CA VAL A 43 -3.59 -15.54 -20.41
C VAL A 43 -2.80 -16.47 -21.34
N HIS A 44 -2.39 -17.62 -20.82
CA HIS A 44 -1.74 -18.67 -21.60
C HIS A 44 -2.39 -20.03 -21.32
N GLN A 45 -3.09 -20.57 -22.32
CA GLN A 45 -3.88 -21.80 -22.20
C GLN A 45 -4.88 -21.70 -21.03
N ASN A 46 -4.73 -22.54 -20.00
CA ASN A 46 -5.52 -22.54 -18.76
C ASN A 46 -4.79 -21.91 -17.57
N SER A 47 -3.75 -21.12 -17.82
CA SER A 47 -2.93 -20.49 -16.78
C SER A 47 -2.81 -18.98 -16.99
N LEU A 48 -2.57 -18.27 -15.89
CA LEU A 48 -2.26 -16.84 -15.91
C LEU A 48 -0.79 -16.66 -15.60
N ILE A 49 -0.10 -15.89 -16.45
CA ILE A 49 1.31 -15.55 -16.28
C ILE A 49 1.40 -14.07 -15.93
N ALA A 50 2.07 -13.77 -14.83
CA ALA A 50 2.31 -12.43 -14.34
C ALA A 50 3.80 -12.18 -14.18
N GLU A 51 4.24 -11.01 -14.63
CA GLU A 51 5.59 -10.51 -14.43
C GLU A 51 5.51 -9.38 -13.40
N CYS A 52 6.24 -9.49 -12.28
CA CYS A 52 6.17 -8.49 -11.23
C CYS A 52 7.49 -8.33 -10.48
N TRP A 53 7.68 -7.13 -9.91
CA TRP A 53 8.79 -6.83 -9.03
C TRP A 53 8.39 -7.11 -7.57
N PHE A 54 9.26 -7.82 -6.85
CA PHE A 54 9.13 -7.98 -5.40
C PHE A 54 10.52 -7.93 -4.74
N PRO A 55 10.62 -7.50 -3.48
CA PRO A 55 11.89 -7.49 -2.78
C PRO A 55 12.33 -8.93 -2.46
N ALA A 56 13.62 -9.23 -2.66
CA ALA A 56 14.17 -10.59 -2.48
C ALA A 56 13.88 -11.19 -1.09
N ARG A 57 13.79 -10.34 -0.05
CA ARG A 57 13.46 -10.75 1.32
C ARG A 57 12.03 -11.27 1.51
N ALA A 58 11.10 -10.94 0.61
CA ALA A 58 9.68 -11.31 0.73
C ALA A 58 9.32 -12.60 -0.04
N VAL A 59 10.30 -13.26 -0.65
CA VAL A 59 10.06 -14.46 -1.48
C VAL A 59 9.37 -15.57 -0.69
N ASP A 60 9.82 -15.83 0.54
CA ASP A 60 9.27 -16.90 1.37
C ASP A 60 7.83 -16.61 1.80
N ASP A 61 7.52 -15.35 2.09
CA ASP A 61 6.16 -14.92 2.43
C ASP A 61 5.22 -15.06 1.24
N ILE A 62 5.67 -14.71 0.04
CA ILE A 62 4.89 -14.88 -1.21
C ILE A 62 4.65 -16.36 -1.48
N ARG A 63 5.68 -17.21 -1.39
CA ARG A 63 5.54 -18.67 -1.57
C ARG A 63 4.55 -19.26 -0.58
N ARG A 64 4.58 -18.82 0.68
CA ARG A 64 3.61 -19.25 1.70
C ARG A 64 2.18 -18.84 1.35
N ALA A 65 1.98 -17.58 0.92
CA ALA A 65 0.66 -17.08 0.54
C ALA A 65 0.07 -17.86 -0.65
N LEU A 66 0.92 -18.17 -1.63
CA LEU A 66 0.56 -19.00 -2.79
C LEU A 66 0.15 -20.42 -2.39
N ASN A 67 0.95 -21.09 -1.55
CA ASN A 67 0.62 -22.42 -1.04
C ASN A 67 -0.73 -22.45 -0.30
N ILE A 68 -1.04 -21.41 0.48
CA ILE A 68 -2.35 -21.29 1.14
C ILE A 68 -3.47 -21.12 0.11
N GLY A 69 -3.25 -20.35 -0.95
CA GLY A 69 -4.20 -20.19 -2.05
C GLY A 69 -4.47 -21.51 -2.79
N GLU A 70 -3.44 -22.32 -3.01
CA GLU A 70 -3.56 -23.65 -3.60
C GLU A 70 -4.38 -24.59 -2.73
N THR A 71 -4.09 -24.67 -1.42
CA THR A 71 -4.83 -25.57 -0.52
C THR A 71 -6.31 -25.20 -0.40
N VAL A 72 -6.62 -23.90 -0.38
CA VAL A 72 -8.01 -23.43 -0.30
C VAL A 72 -8.75 -23.60 -1.62
N SER A 73 -8.09 -23.43 -2.77
CA SER A 73 -8.72 -23.58 -4.08
C SER A 73 -8.91 -25.04 -4.49
N GLY A 74 -8.14 -25.98 -3.92
CA GLY A 74 -8.16 -27.39 -4.32
C GLY A 74 -7.67 -27.62 -5.76
N SER A 75 -6.97 -26.64 -6.35
CA SER A 75 -6.45 -26.73 -7.71
C SER A 75 -5.34 -27.77 -7.80
N THR A 76 -5.34 -28.57 -8.86
CA THR A 76 -4.26 -29.54 -9.17
C THR A 76 -3.04 -28.85 -9.80
N ILE A 77 -3.19 -27.61 -10.28
CA ILE A 77 -2.11 -26.86 -10.93
C ILE A 77 -1.33 -26.09 -9.86
N PRO A 78 -0.04 -26.38 -9.64
CA PRO A 78 0.79 -25.65 -8.70
C PRO A 78 1.10 -24.25 -9.24
N SER A 79 1.16 -23.27 -8.35
CA SER A 79 1.66 -21.95 -8.65
C SER A 79 3.19 -21.94 -8.55
N VAL A 80 3.83 -21.39 -9.57
CA VAL A 80 5.29 -21.45 -9.72
C VAL A 80 5.82 -20.02 -9.80
N ILE A 81 6.83 -19.73 -8.98
CA ILE A 81 7.60 -18.49 -9.06
C ILE A 81 8.93 -18.79 -9.72
N GLN A 82 9.21 -18.16 -10.86
CA GLN A 82 10.48 -18.29 -11.57
C GLN A 82 11.20 -16.94 -11.58
N PRO A 83 12.50 -16.89 -11.20
CA PRO A 83 13.29 -15.69 -11.38
C PRO A 83 13.47 -15.40 -12.87
N MET A 84 13.27 -14.15 -13.27
CA MET A 84 13.46 -13.67 -14.64
C MET A 84 14.67 -12.73 -14.66
N VAL A 85 15.51 -12.87 -15.68
CA VAL A 85 16.59 -11.91 -15.96
C VAL A 85 16.04 -10.85 -16.91
N THR A 86 16.15 -9.59 -16.53
CA THR A 86 15.72 -8.46 -17.34
C THR A 86 16.76 -7.34 -17.27
N ASN A 87 16.82 -6.52 -18.32
CA ASN A 87 17.65 -5.30 -18.38
C ASN A 87 16.87 -4.05 -17.94
N GLU A 88 15.60 -4.20 -17.58
CA GLU A 88 14.80 -3.09 -17.07
C GLU A 88 15.26 -2.65 -15.68
N LYS A 89 15.16 -1.34 -15.42
CA LYS A 89 15.53 -0.78 -14.12
C LYS A 89 14.49 -1.20 -13.08
N PRO A 90 14.87 -1.94 -12.03
CA PRO A 90 13.95 -2.31 -10.97
C PRO A 90 13.48 -1.09 -10.17
N PRO A 91 12.31 -1.16 -9.52
CA PRO A 91 11.82 -0.10 -8.65
C PRO A 91 12.66 -0.01 -7.36
N THR A 92 12.79 1.22 -6.85
CA THR A 92 13.46 1.49 -5.57
C THR A 92 12.50 1.30 -4.42
N PHE A 93 12.91 0.56 -3.39
CA PHE A 93 12.10 0.32 -2.19
C PHE A 93 12.94 0.55 -0.93
N PHE A 94 12.49 1.49 -0.08
CA PHE A 94 13.11 1.80 1.21
C PHE A 94 12.30 1.20 2.36
N ASN A 95 12.96 0.43 3.22
CA ASN A 95 12.33 -0.13 4.41
C ASN A 95 12.29 0.89 5.54
N CYS A 96 11.28 1.76 5.54
CA CYS A 96 11.14 2.81 6.54
C CYS A 96 10.32 2.35 7.76
N ASN A 97 10.73 2.77 8.95
CA ASN A 97 9.90 2.69 10.15
C ASN A 97 8.96 3.93 10.25
N LYS A 98 8.07 3.98 11.25
CA LYS A 98 7.14 5.10 11.45
C LYS A 98 7.85 6.45 11.54
N PHE A 99 9.01 6.52 12.19
CA PHE A 99 9.79 7.74 12.37
C PHE A 99 10.43 8.22 11.05
N VAL A 100 11.16 7.34 10.37
CA VAL A 100 11.85 7.63 9.11
C VAL A 100 10.86 7.91 7.97
N SER A 101 9.64 7.36 8.03
CA SER A 101 8.63 7.54 6.98
C SER A 101 8.26 9.00 6.70
N GLY A 102 8.31 9.88 7.71
CA GLY A 102 8.07 11.32 7.51
C GLY A 102 9.16 11.96 6.67
N PHE A 103 10.42 11.75 7.07
CA PHE A 103 11.59 12.28 6.36
C PHE A 103 11.75 11.69 4.96
N GLN A 104 11.47 10.39 4.80
CA GLN A 104 11.51 9.74 3.48
C GLN A 104 10.50 10.40 2.52
N LYS A 105 9.28 10.70 2.97
CA LYS A 105 8.29 11.38 2.13
C LYS A 105 8.72 12.79 1.72
N ILE A 106 9.43 13.50 2.60
CA ILE A 106 10.01 14.82 2.27
C ILE A 106 11.03 14.65 1.15
N VAL A 107 11.94 13.68 1.26
CA VAL A 107 12.92 13.38 0.20
C VAL A 107 12.24 12.95 -1.10
N ASP A 108 11.33 11.99 -1.04
CA ASP A 108 10.63 11.42 -2.20
C ASP A 108 9.78 12.48 -2.95
N SER A 109 9.35 13.54 -2.25
CA SER A 109 8.61 14.66 -2.87
C SER A 109 9.45 15.47 -3.85
N TYR A 110 10.79 15.49 -3.68
CA TYR A 110 11.71 16.08 -4.64
C TYR A 110 12.03 15.12 -5.78
N GLY A 111 12.07 13.83 -5.50
CA GLY A 111 12.29 12.79 -6.50
C GLY A 111 12.58 11.45 -5.85
N VAL A 112 12.20 10.39 -6.54
CA VAL A 112 12.51 9.01 -6.10
C VAL A 112 13.92 8.66 -6.57
N ALA A 113 14.75 8.21 -5.64
CA ALA A 113 16.12 7.79 -5.93
C ALA A 113 16.16 6.61 -6.91
N THR A 114 17.21 6.55 -7.71
CA THR A 114 17.44 5.45 -8.64
C THR A 114 17.83 4.17 -7.91
N TYR A 115 17.66 3.01 -8.56
CA TYR A 115 17.95 1.74 -7.93
C TYR A 115 19.44 1.61 -7.59
N GLY A 116 19.73 1.24 -6.33
CA GLY A 116 21.10 1.11 -5.83
C GLY A 116 21.74 2.45 -5.43
N GLU A 117 21.03 3.56 -5.57
CA GLU A 117 21.50 4.88 -5.13
C GLU A 117 21.45 5.02 -3.60
N VAL A 118 22.35 5.84 -3.06
CA VAL A 118 22.40 6.14 -1.64
C VAL A 118 21.16 6.94 -1.25
N ASN A 119 20.42 6.45 -0.26
CA ASN A 119 19.28 7.19 0.28
C ASN A 119 19.76 8.42 1.07
N PRO A 120 19.32 9.65 0.72
CA PRO A 120 19.68 10.84 1.49
C PRO A 120 18.87 11.00 2.79
N ALA A 121 17.74 10.31 2.94
CA ALA A 121 16.84 10.45 4.09
C ALA A 121 17.50 10.28 5.47
N PRO A 122 18.44 9.34 5.69
CA PRO A 122 19.18 9.24 6.96
C PRO A 122 19.92 10.52 7.35
N TYR A 123 20.49 11.25 6.37
CA TYR A 123 21.15 12.52 6.61
C TYR A 123 20.12 13.63 6.87
N THR A 124 19.04 13.65 6.08
CA THR A 124 17.94 14.61 6.21
C THR A 124 17.31 14.58 7.60
N ILE A 125 17.26 13.42 8.28
CA ILE A 125 16.75 13.31 9.66
C ILE A 125 17.44 14.28 10.62
N ILE A 126 18.75 14.50 10.45
CA ILE A 126 19.53 15.36 11.34
C ILE A 126 19.66 16.76 10.75
N THR A 127 20.00 16.86 9.46
CA THR A 127 20.31 18.15 8.84
C THR A 127 19.08 19.02 8.66
N PHE A 128 17.90 18.44 8.38
CA PHE A 128 16.68 19.21 8.15
C PHE A 128 16.20 19.95 9.42
N PRO A 129 16.01 19.28 10.58
CA PRO A 129 15.64 19.98 11.81
C PRO A 129 16.72 20.95 12.29
N PHE A 130 18.00 20.62 12.09
CA PHE A 130 19.11 21.50 12.47
C PHE A 130 19.12 22.81 11.68
N LEU A 131 19.02 22.73 10.35
CA LEU A 131 18.97 23.93 9.51
C LEU A 131 17.70 24.75 9.78
N PHE A 132 16.57 24.08 10.02
CA PHE A 132 15.35 24.76 10.46
C PHE A 132 15.55 25.51 11.78
N ALA A 133 16.21 24.90 12.77
CA ALA A 133 16.48 25.52 14.07
C ALA A 133 17.40 26.75 13.95
N VAL A 134 18.42 26.72 13.08
CA VAL A 134 19.29 27.88 12.82
C VAL A 134 18.49 29.04 12.22
N MET A 135 17.57 28.76 11.29
CA MET A 135 16.74 29.79 10.66
C MET A 135 15.64 30.34 11.59
N PHE A 136 15.14 29.51 12.50
CA PHE A 136 14.05 29.83 13.41
C PHE A 136 14.50 30.39 14.78
N GLY A 137 15.81 30.60 14.97
CA GLY A 137 16.57 30.81 16.21
C GLY A 137 15.95 31.62 17.37
N ASP A 138 14.86 31.11 17.95
CA ASP A 138 14.16 31.65 19.12
C ASP A 138 13.82 30.49 20.07
N ALA A 139 14.35 30.56 21.29
CA ALA A 139 14.15 29.54 22.31
C ALA A 139 12.71 29.48 22.84
N GLY A 140 12.00 30.60 22.90
CA GLY A 140 10.60 30.66 23.35
C GLY A 140 9.66 30.05 22.33
N HIS A 141 9.78 30.43 21.05
CA HIS A 141 9.02 29.80 19.97
C HIS A 141 9.38 28.31 19.79
N GLY A 142 10.66 27.95 19.98
CA GLY A 142 11.12 26.56 19.95
C GLY A 142 10.50 25.68 21.04
N LEU A 143 10.34 26.21 22.26
CA LEU A 143 9.66 25.51 23.36
C LEU A 143 8.18 25.25 23.03
N ILE A 144 7.49 26.23 22.43
CA ILE A 144 6.09 26.09 22.02
C ILE A 144 5.92 25.03 20.94
N MET A 145 6.84 24.96 19.97
CA MET A 145 6.80 23.94 18.91
C MET A 145 7.11 22.51 19.39
N PHE A 146 7.82 22.39 20.51
CA PHE A 146 8.16 21.10 21.11
C PHE A 146 7.01 20.53 21.96
N LEU A 147 6.24 21.40 22.62
CA LEU A 147 5.10 21.04 23.48
C LEU A 147 3.91 20.53 22.65
#